data_AF-A0A259DJL7-F1
#
_entry.id   AF-A0A259DJL7-F1
#
_cell.length_a   1.000
_cell.length_b   1.000
_cell.length_c   1.000
_cell.angle_alpha   90.00
_cell.angle_beta   90.00
_cell.angle_gamma   90.00
#
_symmetry.space_group_name_H-M   'P 1'
#
loop_
_entity.id
_entity.type
_entity.pdbx_description
1 polymer ?
#
loop_
_entity_poly.entity_id
_entity_poly.type
_entity_poly.pdbx_seq_one_letter_code
_entity_poly.pdbx_strand_id
1 'polypeptide(L)'
;LMEVYRYAEPVTAKGFVFMDTPGFDPVSATGQIAGGANLIAFTTGRGSMFGSKPAPCIKLATNTPMYERLTEDMDINCGEILDGTVSVQEMGQRIFELFLRTASGEASKSELLGLGDYEFVPWQVGVMS
;
A
#
# COMPACT_ATOMS: atom_id res chain seq x y z
N LEU A 1 -10.12 -11.05 13.68
CA LEU A 1 -9.55 -9.77 14.13
C LEU A 1 -8.90 -10.01 15.48
N MET A 2 -7.61 -9.72 15.61
CA MET A 2 -6.80 -10.06 16.79
C MET A 2 -6.68 -8.92 17.78
N GLU A 3 -6.54 -7.68 17.30
CA GLU A 3 -6.35 -6.47 18.13
C GLU A 3 -6.74 -5.22 17.33
N VAL A 4 -7.05 -4.14 18.04
CA VAL A 4 -7.30 -2.81 17.49
C VAL A 4 -6.30 -1.81 18.09
N TYR A 5 -5.52 -1.16 17.24
CA TYR A 5 -4.49 -0.18 17.60
C TYR A 5 -4.94 1.24 17.28
N ARG A 6 -4.51 2.20 18.12
CA ARG A 6 -4.63 3.63 17.78
C ARG A 6 -3.58 4.02 16.75
N TYR A 7 -3.74 5.21 16.16
CA TYR A 7 -2.79 5.77 15.21
C TYR A 7 -1.33 5.69 15.71
N ALA A 8 -0.46 5.04 14.93
CA ALA A 8 0.96 4.85 15.22
C ALA A 8 1.30 4.10 16.52
N GLU A 9 0.32 3.43 17.14
CA GLU A 9 0.59 2.57 18.29
C GLU A 9 1.42 1.34 17.84
N PRO A 10 2.48 0.95 18.59
CA PRO A 10 3.30 -0.19 18.22
C PRO A 10 2.51 -1.49 18.16
N VAL A 11 2.51 -2.14 16.99
CA VAL A 11 1.81 -3.41 16.78
C VAL A 11 2.60 -4.56 17.39
N THR A 12 1.96 -5.32 18.28
CA THR A 12 2.59 -6.42 19.03
C THR A 12 1.89 -7.77 18.84
N ALA A 13 0.61 -7.77 18.49
CA ALA A 13 -0.14 -8.99 18.18
C ALA A 13 0.21 -9.53 16.79
N LYS A 14 0.20 -10.86 16.64
CA LYS A 14 0.38 -11.54 15.34
C LYS A 14 -0.97 -11.90 14.73
N GLY A 15 -1.05 -11.85 13.41
CA GLY A 15 -2.28 -12.13 12.65
C GLY A 15 -2.96 -10.86 12.15
N PHE A 16 -4.26 -10.94 11.84
CA PHE A 16 -5.01 -9.80 11.32
C PHE A 16 -5.40 -8.83 12.43
N VAL A 17 -4.82 -7.63 12.40
CA VAL A 17 -5.08 -6.51 13.31
C VAL A 17 -5.67 -5.32 12.55
N PHE A 18 -6.26 -4.38 13.26
CA PHE A 18 -6.77 -3.13 12.68
C PHE A 18 -6.09 -1.94 13.36
N MET A 19 -5.66 -0.94 12.58
CA MET A 19 -5.17 0.33 13.13
C MET A 19 -6.14 1.44 12.72
N ASP A 20 -6.62 2.19 13.70
CA ASP A 20 -7.50 3.33 13.48
C ASP A 20 -6.70 4.52 12.96
N THR A 21 -6.74 4.72 11.64
CA THR A 21 -6.04 5.79 10.92
C THR A 21 -7.02 6.67 10.12
N PRO A 22 -6.68 7.95 9.86
CA PRO A 22 -7.47 8.80 8.98
C PRO A 22 -7.57 8.28 7.54
N GLY A 23 -8.60 8.67 6.79
CA GLY A 23 -8.80 8.23 5.41
C GLY A 23 -7.91 8.92 4.37
N PHE A 24 -7.05 9.88 4.75
CA PHE A 24 -6.12 10.52 3.82
C PHE A 24 -4.86 9.65 3.65
N ASP A 25 -4.62 9.18 2.43
CA ASP A 25 -3.64 8.12 2.11
C ASP A 25 -2.27 8.29 2.78
N PRO A 26 -1.56 9.43 2.64
CA PRO A 26 -0.22 9.57 3.21
C PRO A 26 -0.23 9.55 4.73
N VAL A 27 -1.27 10.12 5.35
CA VAL A 27 -1.42 10.12 6.81
C VAL A 27 -1.73 8.73 7.32
N SER A 28 -2.60 8.01 6.62
CA SER A 28 -2.96 6.62 6.94
C SER A 28 -1.74 5.70 6.91
N ALA A 29 -1.02 5.70 5.78
CA ALA A 29 0.18 4.89 5.62
C ALA A 29 1.27 5.27 6.63
N THR A 30 1.44 6.56 6.93
CA THR A 30 2.38 7.03 7.95
C THR A 30 2.10 6.41 9.32
N GLY A 31 0.82 6.34 9.72
CA GLY A 31 0.44 5.69 10.98
C GLY A 31 0.80 4.20 11.00
N GLN A 32 0.49 3.48 9.91
CA GLN A 32 0.78 2.04 9.78
C GLN A 32 2.28 1.76 9.81
N ILE A 33 3.08 2.55 9.09
CA ILE A 33 4.53 2.44 9.06
C ILE A 33 5.11 2.74 10.44
N ALA A 34 4.67 3.83 11.08
CA ALA A 34 5.11 4.21 12.42
C ALA A 34 4.76 3.16 13.48
N GLY A 35 3.65 2.43 13.31
CA GLY A 35 3.29 1.30 14.17
C GLY A 35 4.03 -0.01 13.85
N GLY A 36 4.84 -0.05 12.78
CA GLY A 36 5.76 -1.16 12.48
C GLY A 36 5.51 -1.89 11.16
N ALA A 37 4.68 -1.37 10.26
CA ALA A 37 4.51 -1.96 8.92
C ALA A 37 5.77 -1.77 8.06
N ASN A 38 6.33 -2.87 7.56
CA ASN A 38 7.53 -2.87 6.71
C ASN A 38 7.21 -2.91 5.20
N LEU A 39 5.95 -3.16 4.83
CA LEU A 39 5.45 -3.17 3.46
C LEU A 39 4.02 -2.62 3.45
N ILE A 40 3.66 -1.92 2.37
CA ILE A 40 2.33 -1.36 2.18
C ILE A 40 1.72 -1.91 0.88
N ALA A 41 0.51 -2.46 0.97
CA ALA A 41 -0.34 -2.73 -0.19
C ALA A 41 -1.21 -1.51 -0.43
N PHE A 42 -1.04 -0.85 -1.58
CA PHE A 42 -1.77 0.37 -1.88
C PHE A 42 -2.68 0.16 -3.09
N THR A 43 -3.98 -0.02 -2.84
CA THR A 43 -4.96 -0.20 -3.91
C THR A 43 -5.42 1.14 -4.46
N THR A 44 -5.43 1.30 -5.79
CA THR A 44 -5.88 2.53 -6.43
C THR A 44 -6.68 2.24 -7.68
N GLY A 45 -7.81 2.92 -7.84
CA GLY A 45 -8.63 2.90 -9.05
C GLY A 45 -8.58 4.19 -9.87
N ARG A 46 -7.92 5.22 -9.32
CA ARG A 46 -7.86 6.57 -9.91
C ARG A 46 -6.43 7.03 -10.22
N GLY A 47 -5.44 6.15 -10.09
CA GLY A 47 -4.04 6.46 -10.41
C GLY A 47 -3.37 7.36 -9.38
N SER A 48 -3.72 7.26 -8.10
CA SER A 48 -2.89 7.84 -7.03
C SER A 48 -1.46 7.32 -7.15
N MET A 49 -0.50 8.25 -7.19
CA MET A 49 0.92 7.98 -7.37
C MET A 49 1.63 7.71 -6.03
N PHE A 50 0.88 7.35 -4.97
CA PHE A 50 1.43 7.20 -3.63
C PHE A 50 2.69 6.30 -3.62
N GLY A 51 3.70 6.72 -2.87
CA GLY A 51 4.97 6.06 -2.66
C GLY A 51 5.50 6.39 -1.27
N SER A 52 6.35 5.54 -0.72
CA SER A 52 6.89 5.74 0.62
C SER A 52 8.34 5.33 0.66
N LYS A 53 9.20 6.20 1.20
CA LYS A 53 10.62 5.88 1.43
C LYS A 53 10.84 5.02 2.68
N PRO A 54 10.14 5.23 3.81
CA PRO A 54 10.34 4.39 5.00
C PRO A 54 9.94 2.92 4.84
N ALA A 55 8.96 2.62 3.98
CA ALA A 55 8.52 1.25 3.72
C ALA A 55 8.12 1.12 2.24
N PRO A 56 8.57 0.08 1.51
CA PRO A 56 8.16 -0.16 0.14
C PRO A 56 6.64 -0.22 -0.02
N CYS A 57 6.15 0.46 -1.05
CA CYS A 57 4.75 0.52 -1.40
C CYS A 57 4.50 -0.25 -2.70
N ILE A 58 3.65 -1.26 -2.64
CA ILE A 58 3.23 -2.05 -3.80
C ILE A 58 1.86 -1.55 -4.24
N LYS A 59 1.80 -0.93 -5.42
CA LYS A 59 0.61 -0.34 -6.00
C LYS A 59 -0.20 -1.37 -6.80
N LEU A 60 -1.44 -1.54 -6.38
CA LEU A 60 -2.40 -2.49 -6.94
C LEU A 60 -3.47 -1.73 -7.72
N ALA A 61 -3.41 -1.80 -9.04
CA ALA A 61 -4.39 -1.18 -9.91
C ALA A 61 -5.71 -1.97 -9.89
N THR A 62 -6.83 -1.32 -9.61
CA THR A 62 -8.12 -2.02 -9.50
C THR A 62 -8.84 -2.23 -10.83
N ASN A 63 -8.31 -1.71 -11.94
CA ASN A 63 -8.86 -1.89 -13.28
C ASN A 63 -7.78 -1.83 -14.37
N THR A 64 -7.94 -2.68 -15.39
CA THR A 64 -7.00 -2.82 -16.51
C THR A 64 -6.82 -1.55 -17.33
N PRO A 65 -7.87 -0.79 -17.69
CA PRO A 65 -7.69 0.43 -18.48
C PRO A 65 -6.83 1.49 -17.80
N MET A 66 -6.87 1.58 -16.46
CA MET A 66 -5.98 2.47 -15.72
C MET A 66 -4.56 1.91 -15.66
N TYR A 67 -4.42 0.60 -15.37
CA TYR A 67 -3.13 -0.06 -15.35
C TYR A 67 -2.35 0.16 -16.65
N GLU A 68 -2.97 -0.07 -17.82
CA GLU A 68 -2.32 0.09 -19.12
C GLU A 68 -1.76 1.50 -19.33
N ARG A 69 -2.49 2.54 -18.90
CA ARG A 69 -2.05 3.95 -18.99
C ARG A 69 -0.96 4.31 -18.01
N LEU A 70 -0.90 3.64 -16.87
CA LEU A 70 0.04 3.90 -15.76
C LEU A 70 0.94 2.69 -15.51
N THR A 71 1.29 1.95 -16.56
CA THR A 71 2.06 0.71 -16.44
C THR A 71 3.41 0.97 -15.77
N GLU A 72 4.03 2.13 -15.98
CA GLU A 72 5.29 2.50 -15.32
C GLU A 72 5.15 2.77 -13.81
N ASP A 73 3.93 3.02 -13.32
CA ASP A 73 3.67 3.37 -11.92
C ASP A 73 3.01 2.24 -11.12
N MET A 74 2.24 1.35 -11.76
CA MET A 74 1.45 0.30 -11.10
C MET A 74 2.18 -1.04 -11.07
N ASP A 75 2.39 -1.61 -9.89
CA ASP A 75 3.10 -2.89 -9.74
C ASP A 75 2.29 -4.08 -10.26
N ILE A 76 0.99 -4.15 -9.93
CA ILE A 76 0.10 -5.26 -10.32
C ILE A 76 -1.22 -4.75 -10.90
N ASN A 77 -1.69 -5.40 -11.97
CA ASN A 77 -3.04 -5.22 -12.50
C ASN A 77 -4.04 -6.18 -11.82
N CYS A 78 -4.77 -5.71 -10.81
CA CYS A 78 -5.88 -6.50 -10.23
C CYS A 78 -7.15 -6.43 -11.08
N GLY A 79 -7.19 -5.61 -12.14
CA GLY A 79 -8.29 -5.56 -13.10
C GLY A 79 -8.52 -6.87 -13.86
N GLU A 80 -7.49 -7.71 -13.99
CA GLU A 80 -7.57 -9.06 -14.58
C GLU A 80 -8.64 -9.95 -13.90
N ILE A 81 -8.96 -9.67 -12.62
CA ILE A 81 -10.06 -10.35 -11.92
C ILE A 81 -11.41 -10.01 -12.57
N LEU A 82 -11.64 -8.72 -12.86
CA LEU A 82 -12.89 -8.25 -13.49
C LEU A 82 -12.97 -8.64 -14.96
N ASP A 83 -11.82 -8.75 -15.62
CA ASP A 83 -11.73 -9.22 -17.01
C ASP A 83 -11.96 -10.75 -17.13
N GLY A 84 -11.99 -11.47 -16.01
CA GLY A 84 -12.21 -12.92 -15.96
C GLY A 84 -11.02 -13.75 -16.40
N THR A 85 -9.84 -13.15 -16.53
CA THR A 85 -8.60 -13.84 -16.94
C THR A 85 -7.84 -14.45 -15.78
N VAL A 86 -8.09 -13.98 -14.54
CA VAL A 86 -7.45 -14.46 -13.31
C VAL A 86 -8.47 -14.53 -12.18
N SER A 87 -8.46 -15.60 -11.40
CA SER A 87 -9.29 -15.70 -10.19
C SER A 87 -8.75 -14.84 -9.05
N VAL A 88 -9.59 -14.54 -8.05
CA VAL A 88 -9.17 -13.82 -6.84
C VAL A 88 -8.04 -14.57 -6.11
N GLN A 89 -8.09 -15.90 -6.08
CA GLN A 89 -7.07 -16.73 -5.43
C GLN A 89 -5.72 -16.65 -6.15
N GLU A 90 -5.72 -16.74 -7.48
CA GLU A 90 -4.50 -16.61 -8.29
C GLU A 90 -3.91 -15.20 -8.17
N MET A 91 -4.75 -14.15 -8.18
CA MET A 91 -4.27 -12.78 -7.97
C MET A 91 -3.69 -12.59 -6.57
N GLY A 92 -4.34 -13.16 -5.55
CA GLY A 92 -3.82 -13.17 -4.18
C GLY A 92 -2.43 -13.81 -4.08
N GLN A 93 -2.22 -14.94 -4.78
CA GLN A 93 -0.91 -15.59 -4.86
C GLN A 93 0.14 -14.69 -5.53
N ARG A 94 -0.21 -14.04 -6.65
CA ARG A 94 0.70 -13.10 -7.34
C ARG A 94 1.10 -11.92 -6.45
N ILE A 95 0.14 -11.34 -5.72
CA ILE A 95 0.40 -10.25 -4.77
C ILE A 95 1.34 -10.75 -3.67
N PHE A 96 1.06 -11.92 -3.08
CA PHE A 96 1.88 -12.50 -2.02
C PHE A 96 3.33 -12.76 -2.48
N GLU A 97 3.51 -13.32 -3.67
CA GLU A 97 4.83 -13.56 -4.25
C GLU A 97 5.62 -12.27 -4.50
N LEU A 98 4.95 -11.22 -5.01
CA LEU A 98 5.59 -9.90 -5.14
C LEU A 98 5.99 -9.33 -3.77
N PHE A 99 5.11 -9.43 -2.77
CA PHE A 99 5.43 -9.00 -1.40
C PHE A 99 6.69 -9.68 -0.86
N LEU A 100 6.85 -10.99 -1.09
CA LEU A 100 8.06 -11.71 -0.70
C LEU A 100 9.31 -11.23 -1.45
N ARG A 101 9.21 -11.00 -2.75
CA ARG A 101 10.33 -10.47 -3.54
C ARG A 101 10.73 -9.06 -3.10
N THR A 102 9.77 -8.18 -2.85
CA THR A 102 10.02 -6.82 -2.36
C THR A 102 10.59 -6.81 -0.95
N ALA A 103 10.06 -7.64 -0.04
CA ALA A 103 10.67 -7.86 1.28
C ALA A 103 12.13 -8.35 1.18
N SER A 104 12.47 -9.04 0.08
CA SER A 104 13.81 -9.58 -0.19
C SER A 104 14.72 -8.60 -0.96
N GLY A 105 14.26 -7.38 -1.25
CA GLY A 105 15.07 -6.31 -1.86
C GLY A 105 14.75 -5.97 -3.32
N GLU A 106 13.71 -6.57 -3.92
CA GLU A 106 13.21 -6.09 -5.22
C GLU A 106 12.46 -4.76 -5.05
N ALA A 107 12.98 -3.69 -5.66
CA ALA A 107 12.36 -2.37 -5.57
C ALA A 107 10.97 -2.33 -6.19
N SER A 108 10.01 -1.70 -5.52
CA SER A 108 8.70 -1.42 -6.12
C SER A 108 8.79 -0.30 -7.15
N LYS A 109 7.77 -0.15 -8.00
CA LYS A 109 7.76 0.93 -9.01
C LYS A 109 7.83 2.32 -8.38
N SER A 110 7.20 2.55 -7.22
CA SER A 110 7.35 3.83 -6.52
C SER A 110 8.79 4.11 -6.09
N GLU A 111 9.53 3.09 -5.66
CA GLU A 111 10.94 3.23 -5.28
C GLU A 111 11.81 3.53 -6.51
N LEU A 112 11.59 2.81 -7.62
CA LEU A 112 12.30 3.01 -8.88
C LEU A 112 12.08 4.42 -9.47
N LEU A 113 10.88 4.96 -9.31
CA LEU A 113 10.52 6.32 -9.72
C LEU A 113 10.95 7.41 -8.72
N GLY A 114 11.51 7.02 -7.56
CA GLY A 114 11.93 7.96 -6.52
C GLY A 114 10.77 8.68 -5.82
N LEU A 115 9.57 8.10 -5.81
CA LEU A 115 8.40 8.67 -5.16
C LEU A 115 8.46 8.50 -3.63
N GLY A 116 7.76 9.37 -2.90
CA GLY A 116 7.57 9.25 -1.45
C GLY A 116 8.37 10.22 -0.57
N ASP A 117 9.10 11.18 -1.14
CA ASP A 117 9.83 12.22 -0.37
C ASP A 117 8.93 13.08 0.53
N TYR A 118 7.68 13.30 0.11
CA TYR A 118 6.73 14.18 0.79
C TYR A 118 5.51 13.44 1.35
N GLU A 119 5.56 12.11 1.38
CA GLU A 119 4.39 11.28 1.67
C GLU A 119 4.41 10.63 3.06
N PHE A 120 5.47 10.88 3.83
CA PHE A 120 5.48 10.60 5.26
C PHE A 120 4.91 11.81 6.03
N VAL A 121 3.62 11.76 6.31
CA VAL A 121 2.84 12.88 6.87
C VAL A 121 2.17 12.43 8.18
N PRO A 122 2.70 12.83 9.34
CA PRO A 122 2.06 12.53 10.63
C PRO A 122 0.67 13.16 10.74
N TRP A 123 -0.25 12.47 11.42
CA TRP A 123 -1.58 13.01 11.65
C TRP A 123 -1.54 14.23 12.59
N GLN A 124 -2.01 15.37 12.09
CA GLN A 124 -2.22 16.57 12.88
C GLN A 124 -3.64 16.55 13.47
N VAL A 125 -3.74 16.29 14.78
CA VAL A 125 -5.00 16.28 15.51
C VAL A 125 -5.27 17.68 16.07
N GLY A 126 -6.31 18.35 15.56
CA GLY A 126 -6.73 19.69 16.02
C GLY A 126 -7.01 20.66 14.86
N VAL A 127 -7.29 21.93 15.21
CA VAL A 127 -7.45 23.01 14.22
C VAL A 127 -6.06 23.49 13.81
N MET A 128 -5.78 23.47 12.51
CA MET A 128 -4.60 24.12 11.96
C MET A 128 -4.92 25.59 11.68
N SER A 129 -4.13 26.49 12.25
CA SER A 129 -4.08 27.92 11.92
C SER A 129 -3.02 28.20 10.86
#